data_AF-A0A9D6SIJ0-F1
#
_entry.id   AF-A0A9D6SIJ0-F1
#
_cell.length_a   1.000
_cell.length_b   1.000
_cell.length_c   1.000
_cell.angle_alpha   90.00
_cell.angle_beta   90.00
_cell.angle_gamma   90.00
#
_symmetry.space_group_name_H-M   'P 1'
#
loop_
_entity.id
_entity.type
_entity.pdbx_description
1 polymer ?
#
loop_
_entity_poly.entity_id
_entity_poly.type
_entity_poly.pdbx_seq_one_letter_code
_entity_poly.pdbx_strand_id
1 'polypeptide(L)'
;MPLYQAIILAIVQAITEFLPISSTAHLILVPWLLKWQHAGLTFDVALHAGTLVAVLVYFRREWLAMCGAALGRPPSNPTLGCDRRMLIYLVLATIPGGLAGVFLEDIIENVLRTPLVIGVALIVVAVLMGVGEKLSRHLRALPEVTLRDALVIGVAQAIALIPGVSRSGITMTAGLLLGLTRTTAARFS
;
A
#
# COMPACT_ATOMS: atom_id res chain seq x y z
N MET A 1 -0.35 23.06 14.86
CA MET A 1 0.10 23.17 13.45
C MET A 1 -0.85 24.10 12.70
N PRO A 2 -0.35 25.09 11.94
CA PRO A 2 -1.20 26.00 11.16
C PRO A 2 -1.83 25.32 9.93
N LEU A 3 -3.00 25.80 9.51
CA LEU A 3 -3.83 25.19 8.46
C LEU A 3 -3.11 24.99 7.12
N TYR A 4 -2.29 25.95 6.69
CA TYR A 4 -1.58 25.85 5.41
C TYR A 4 -0.60 24.68 5.37
N GLN A 5 0.08 24.37 6.50
CA GLN A 5 0.95 23.21 6.59
C GLN A 5 0.12 21.92 6.46
N ALA A 6 -1.08 21.89 7.05
CA ALA A 6 -1.94 20.71 7.02
C ALA A 6 -2.45 20.45 5.60
N ILE A 7 -2.82 21.50 4.87
CA ILE A 7 -3.19 21.42 3.45
C ILE A 7 -2.03 20.90 2.61
N ILE A 8 -0.81 21.42 2.82
CA ILE A 8 0.38 20.97 2.09
C ILE A 8 0.65 19.48 2.37
N LEU A 9 0.65 19.06 3.63
CA LEU A 9 0.86 17.64 3.97
C LEU A 9 -0.26 16.74 3.46
N ALA A 10 -1.51 17.22 3.42
CA ALA A 10 -2.61 16.48 2.81
C ALA A 10 -2.44 16.29 1.31
N ILE A 11 -1.97 17.31 0.59
CA ILE A 11 -1.63 17.20 -0.84
C ILE A 11 -0.48 16.23 -1.05
N VAL A 12 0.58 16.34 -0.24
CA VAL A 12 1.72 15.43 -0.27
C VAL A 12 1.24 13.99 -0.04
N GLN A 13 0.44 13.72 0.99
CA GLN A 13 -0.15 12.40 1.23
C GLN A 13 -0.96 11.93 0.02
N ALA A 14 -1.88 12.74 -0.49
CA ALA A 14 -2.77 12.35 -1.57
C ALA A 14 -2.02 11.94 -2.84
N ILE A 15 -0.90 12.61 -3.14
CA ILE A 15 -0.04 12.25 -4.27
C ILE A 15 0.78 11.00 -3.94
N THR A 16 1.43 10.97 -2.78
CA THR A 16 2.46 9.96 -2.47
C THR A 16 1.91 8.63 -2.00
N GLU A 17 0.68 8.56 -1.50
CA GLU A 17 0.09 7.31 -0.97
C GLU A 17 -0.10 6.26 -2.07
N PHE A 18 -0.55 6.68 -3.25
CA PHE A 18 -0.83 5.78 -4.36
C PHE A 18 0.38 5.54 -5.26
N LEU A 19 1.38 6.43 -5.19
CA LEU A 19 2.64 6.25 -5.90
C LEU A 19 3.58 5.36 -5.08
N PRO A 20 4.41 4.53 -5.74
CA PRO A 20 5.36 3.66 -5.05
C PRO A 20 6.61 4.43 -4.56
N ILE A 21 6.41 5.50 -3.78
CA ILE A 21 7.46 6.44 -3.32
C ILE A 21 7.45 6.73 -1.81
N SER A 22 6.67 5.98 -1.02
CA SER A 22 6.52 6.09 0.45
C SER A 22 5.98 7.46 0.91
N SER A 23 4.68 7.50 1.17
CA SER A 23 4.01 8.66 1.76
C SER A 23 4.54 9.02 3.15
N THR A 24 4.78 8.01 4.00
CA THR A 24 5.37 8.21 5.33
C THR A 24 6.73 8.91 5.27
N ALA A 25 7.57 8.57 4.29
CA ALA A 25 8.86 9.26 4.11
C ALA A 25 8.64 10.75 3.82
N HIS A 26 7.70 11.10 2.96
CA HIS A 26 7.41 12.49 2.60
C HIS A 26 6.76 13.26 3.75
N LEU A 27 5.87 12.63 4.52
CA LEU A 27 5.27 13.22 5.72
C LEU A 27 6.30 13.48 6.83
N ILE A 28 7.43 12.75 6.85
CA ILE A 28 8.53 12.99 7.79
C ILE A 28 9.53 14.02 7.23
N LEU A 29 9.94 13.86 5.98
CA LEU A 29 11.00 14.67 5.37
C LEU A 29 10.55 16.11 5.07
N VAL A 30 9.29 16.34 4.66
CA VAL A 30 8.80 17.69 4.36
C VAL A 30 8.78 18.59 5.60
N PRO A 31 8.18 18.19 6.74
CA PRO A 31 8.28 18.94 7.99
C PRO A 31 9.73 19.09 8.47
N TRP A 32 10.56 18.05 8.34
CA TRP A 32 11.96 18.10 8.74
C TRP A 32 12.75 19.15 7.93
N LEU A 33 12.58 19.18 6.60
CA LEU A 33 13.25 20.12 5.71
C LEU A 33 12.80 21.57 5.95
N LEU A 34 11.50 21.77 6.17
CA LEU A 34 10.89 23.08 6.38
C LEU A 34 10.91 23.53 7.86
N LYS A 35 11.51 22.74 8.74
CA LYS A 35 11.59 22.96 10.20
C LYS A 35 10.21 23.15 10.85
N TRP A 36 9.21 22.44 10.35
CA TRP A 36 7.87 22.42 10.95
C TRP A 36 7.82 21.45 12.13
N GLN A 37 6.97 21.75 13.10
CA GLN A 37 6.68 20.81 14.18
C GLN A 37 5.97 19.58 13.60
N HIS A 38 6.40 18.40 14.05
CA HIS A 38 5.78 17.15 13.64
C HIS A 38 4.32 17.11 14.14
N ALA A 39 3.38 16.84 13.24
CA ALA A 39 1.96 16.88 13.56
C ALA A 39 1.51 15.71 14.46
N GLY A 40 2.32 14.66 14.54
CA GLY A 40 2.11 13.47 15.36
C GLY A 40 1.36 12.36 14.63
N LEU A 41 1.39 11.16 15.21
CA LEU A 41 0.80 9.96 14.62
C LEU A 41 -0.70 10.11 14.31
N THR A 42 -1.45 10.79 15.16
CA THR A 42 -2.89 11.01 14.96
C THR A 42 -3.19 11.78 13.68
N PHE A 43 -2.34 12.75 13.33
CA PHE A 43 -2.48 13.50 12.08
C PHE A 43 -2.15 12.62 10.87
N ASP A 44 -1.07 11.84 10.94
CA ASP A 44 -0.72 10.90 9.88
C ASP A 44 -1.85 9.89 9.65
N VAL A 45 -2.42 9.32 10.72
CA VAL A 45 -3.56 8.39 10.63
C VAL A 45 -4.78 9.06 9.98
N ALA A 46 -5.08 10.31 10.33
CA ALA A 46 -6.18 11.05 9.71
C ALA A 46 -5.97 11.28 8.20
N LEU A 47 -4.73 11.58 7.80
CA LEU A 47 -4.36 11.71 6.39
C LEU A 47 -4.51 10.38 5.62
N HIS A 48 -4.07 9.26 6.21
CA HIS A 48 -4.25 7.92 5.62
C HIS A 48 -5.73 7.51 5.54
N ALA A 49 -6.55 7.90 6.53
CA ALA A 49 -7.99 7.68 6.48
C ALA A 49 -8.63 8.44 5.30
N GLY A 50 -8.17 9.66 5.01
CA GLY A 50 -8.61 10.43 3.85
C GLY A 50 -8.32 9.73 2.52
N THR A 51 -7.10 9.22 2.34
CA THR A 51 -6.74 8.45 1.13
C THR A 51 -7.46 7.11 1.04
N LEU A 52 -7.70 6.43 2.17
CA LEU A 52 -8.53 5.23 2.21
C LEU A 52 -9.95 5.50 1.72
N VAL A 53 -10.59 6.56 2.19
CA VAL A 53 -11.92 6.97 1.72
C VAL A 53 -11.90 7.22 0.21
N ALA A 54 -10.87 7.88 -0.32
CA ALA A 54 -10.74 8.11 -1.76
C ALA A 54 -10.72 6.79 -2.57
N VAL A 55 -9.97 5.77 -2.11
CA VAL A 55 -9.94 4.44 -2.75
C VAL A 55 -11.29 3.73 -2.67
N LEU A 56 -11.95 3.77 -1.51
CA LEU A 56 -13.27 3.15 -1.32
C LEU A 56 -14.32 3.79 -2.25
N VAL A 57 -14.29 5.11 -2.42
CA VAL A 57 -15.21 5.85 -3.31
C VAL A 57 -14.89 5.59 -4.78
N TYR A 58 -13.61 5.60 -5.15
CA TYR A 58 -13.16 5.37 -6.53
C TYR A 58 -13.55 3.96 -7.00
N PHE A 59 -13.20 2.93 -6.22
CA PHE A 59 -13.50 1.51 -6.51
C PHE A 59 -14.84 1.03 -5.92
N ARG A 60 -15.79 1.94 -5.66
CA ARG A 60 -17.07 1.59 -4.99
C ARG A 60 -17.84 0.48 -5.71
N ARG A 61 -17.77 0.44 -7.05
CA ARG A 61 -18.49 -0.56 -7.85
C ARG A 61 -17.88 -1.95 -7.68
N GLU A 62 -16.55 -2.02 -7.64
CA GLU A 62 -15.78 -3.23 -7.39
C GLU A 62 -16.00 -3.76 -5.98
N TRP A 63 -15.97 -2.88 -4.96
CA TRP A 63 -16.25 -3.27 -3.58
C TRP A 63 -17.66 -3.85 -3.44
N LEU A 64 -18.67 -3.19 -4.01
CA LEU A 64 -20.05 -3.69 -3.98
C LEU A 64 -20.21 -5.01 -4.74
N ALA A 65 -19.51 -5.18 -5.87
CA ALA A 65 -19.52 -6.43 -6.63
C ALA A 65 -18.87 -7.58 -5.84
N MET A 66 -17.70 -7.35 -5.24
CA MET A 66 -16.98 -8.33 -4.42
C MET A 66 -17.78 -8.75 -3.17
N CYS A 67 -18.34 -7.78 -2.44
CA CYS A 67 -19.19 -8.03 -1.28
C CYS A 67 -20.49 -8.73 -1.68
N GLY A 68 -21.11 -8.34 -2.79
CA GLY A 68 -22.29 -9.01 -3.34
C GLY A 68 -22.02 -10.47 -3.70
N ALA A 69 -20.90 -10.75 -4.37
CA ALA A 69 -20.46 -12.09 -4.72
C ALA A 69 -20.17 -12.94 -3.47
N ALA A 70 -19.62 -12.34 -2.41
CA ALA A 70 -19.40 -13.02 -1.13
C ALA A 70 -20.71 -13.43 -0.44
N LEU A 71 -21.79 -12.68 -0.66
CA LEU A 71 -23.15 -12.97 -0.20
C LEU A 71 -23.94 -13.87 -1.16
N GLY A 72 -23.30 -14.43 -2.20
CA GLY A 72 -23.94 -15.34 -3.16
C GLY A 72 -24.77 -14.67 -4.25
N ARG A 73 -24.65 -13.35 -4.44
CA ARG A 73 -25.29 -12.65 -5.57
C ARG A 73 -24.55 -12.96 -6.86
N PRO A 74 -25.27 -13.19 -7.99
CA PRO A 74 -24.64 -13.40 -9.28
C PRO A 74 -23.82 -12.18 -9.70
N PRO A 75 -22.69 -12.37 -10.41
CA PRO A 75 -21.83 -11.27 -10.81
C PRO A 75 -22.60 -10.29 -11.69
N SER A 76 -22.62 -9.02 -11.29
CA SER A 76 -23.29 -7.95 -12.04
C SER A 76 -22.57 -7.61 -13.35
N ASN A 77 -21.27 -7.92 -13.43
CA ASN A 77 -20.48 -7.79 -14.66
C ASN A 77 -19.31 -8.81 -14.67
N PRO A 78 -19.35 -9.83 -15.56
CA PRO A 78 -18.31 -10.85 -15.69
C PRO A 78 -16.92 -10.29 -16.03
N THR A 79 -16.85 -9.09 -16.64
CA THR A 79 -15.59 -8.47 -17.07
C THR A 79 -14.80 -7.79 -15.95
N LEU A 80 -15.40 -7.61 -14.77
CA LEU A 80 -14.71 -6.95 -13.65
C LEU A 80 -13.57 -7.81 -13.08
N GLY A 81 -13.58 -9.12 -13.32
CA GLY A 81 -12.58 -10.05 -12.79
C GLY A 81 -12.53 -10.11 -11.25
N CYS A 82 -13.53 -9.53 -10.59
CA CYS A 82 -13.60 -9.35 -9.14
C CYS A 82 -14.69 -10.25 -8.56
N ASP A 83 -14.35 -11.51 -8.33
CA ASP A 83 -15.26 -12.48 -7.71
C ASP A 83 -15.06 -12.56 -6.20
N ARG A 84 -15.91 -13.33 -5.51
CA ARG A 84 -15.78 -13.67 -4.08
C ARG A 84 -14.35 -14.07 -3.68
N ARG A 85 -13.61 -14.72 -4.58
CA ARG A 85 -12.21 -15.12 -4.37
C ARG A 85 -11.30 -13.92 -4.14
N MET A 86 -11.45 -12.85 -4.92
CA MET A 86 -10.63 -11.64 -4.80
C MET A 86 -10.80 -10.98 -3.43
N LEU A 87 -12.03 -10.92 -2.92
CA LEU A 87 -12.29 -10.39 -1.57
C LEU A 87 -11.56 -11.21 -0.50
N ILE A 88 -11.63 -12.54 -0.60
CA ILE A 88 -10.93 -13.45 0.32
C ILE A 88 -9.43 -13.24 0.22
N TYR A 89 -8.88 -13.09 -0.99
CA TYR A 89 -7.45 -12.84 -1.19
C TYR A 89 -6.99 -11.52 -0.59
N LEU A 90 -7.77 -10.44 -0.74
CA LEU A 90 -7.47 -9.15 -0.11
C LEU A 90 -7.48 -9.26 1.41
N VAL A 91 -8.48 -9.94 1.99
CA VAL A 91 -8.55 -10.16 3.45
C VAL A 91 -7.35 -11.00 3.93
N LEU A 92 -6.97 -12.05 3.21
CA LEU A 92 -5.83 -12.88 3.60
C LEU A 92 -4.49 -12.15 3.43
N ALA A 93 -4.37 -11.29 2.42
CA ALA A 93 -3.17 -10.49 2.19
C ALA A 93 -2.96 -9.42 3.28
N THR A 94 -4.01 -8.93 3.95
CA THR A 94 -3.84 -7.95 5.04
C THR A 94 -3.40 -8.58 6.36
N ILE A 95 -3.65 -9.88 6.57
CA ILE A 95 -3.33 -10.56 7.84
C ILE A 95 -1.85 -10.45 8.22
N PRO A 96 -0.86 -10.79 7.37
CA PRO A 96 0.55 -10.73 7.78
C PRO A 96 0.97 -9.32 8.18
N GLY A 97 0.52 -8.30 7.44
CA GLY A 97 0.81 -6.89 7.77
C GLY A 97 0.15 -6.43 9.07
N GLY A 98 -1.12 -6.80 9.30
CA GLY A 98 -1.82 -6.49 10.54
C GLY A 98 -1.19 -7.15 11.77
N LEU A 99 -0.83 -8.43 11.66
CA LEU A 99 -0.13 -9.15 12.72
C LEU A 99 1.24 -8.53 13.01
N ALA A 100 2.03 -8.26 11.97
CA ALA A 100 3.33 -7.62 12.15
C ALA A 100 3.18 -6.22 12.76
N GLY A 101 2.12 -5.48 12.44
CA GLY A 101 1.83 -4.19 13.06
C GLY A 101 1.64 -4.31 14.57
N VAL A 102 0.78 -5.24 15.01
CA VAL A 102 0.51 -5.47 16.44
C VAL A 102 1.74 -5.94 17.21
N PHE A 103 2.58 -6.80 16.62
CA PHE A 103 3.74 -7.37 17.31
C PHE A 103 5.01 -6.53 17.25
N LEU A 104 5.12 -5.59 16.29
CA LEU A 104 6.35 -4.83 16.05
C LEU A 104 6.20 -3.32 16.27
N GLU A 105 5.03 -2.83 16.69
CA GLU A 105 4.72 -1.40 16.89
C GLU A 105 5.81 -0.68 17.70
N ASP A 106 6.17 -1.21 18.86
CA ASP A 106 7.17 -0.61 19.76
C ASP A 106 8.56 -0.44 19.11
N ILE A 107 8.97 -1.40 18.27
CA ILE A 107 10.29 -1.37 17.60
C ILE A 107 10.26 -0.31 16.49
N ILE A 108 9.16 -0.24 15.75
CA ILE A 108 8.99 0.68 14.64
C ILE A 108 9.02 2.13 15.11
N GLU A 109 8.32 2.44 16.21
CA GLU A 109 8.25 3.81 16.73
C GLU A 109 9.59 4.30 17.31
N ASN A 110 10.33 3.43 18.01
CA ASN A 110 11.50 3.84 18.78
C ASN A 110 12.83 3.76 18.00
N VAL A 111 12.94 2.85 17.02
CA VAL A 111 14.23 2.55 16.37
C VAL A 111 14.28 2.97 14.90
N LEU A 112 13.15 2.90 14.18
CA LEU A 112 13.17 2.96 12.72
C LEU A 112 12.80 4.33 12.11
N ARG A 113 12.34 5.31 12.91
CA ARG A 113 11.91 6.64 12.42
C ARG A 113 13.03 7.65 12.18
N THR A 114 14.30 7.23 12.09
CA THR A 114 15.40 8.16 11.81
C THR A 114 15.48 8.50 10.32
N PRO A 115 15.83 9.75 9.93
CA PRO A 115 15.94 10.13 8.51
C PRO A 115 16.91 9.24 7.70
N LEU A 116 17.96 8.72 8.34
CA LEU A 116 18.92 7.82 7.71
C LEU A 116 18.27 6.47 7.34
N VAL A 117 17.49 5.88 8.26
CA VAL A 117 16.76 4.63 7.99
C VAL A 117 15.78 4.82 6.84
N ILE A 118 15.02 5.93 6.86
CA ILE A 118 14.07 6.27 5.79
C ILE A 118 14.79 6.40 4.45
N GLY A 119 15.91 7.13 4.40
CA GLY A 119 16.69 7.32 3.18
C GLY A 119 17.24 6.00 2.61
N VAL A 120 17.79 5.13 3.47
CA VAL A 120 18.26 3.80 3.06
C VAL A 120 17.10 2.94 2.57
N ALA A 121 15.97 2.92 3.26
CA ALA A 121 14.79 2.17 2.88
C ALA A 121 14.24 2.59 1.51
N LEU A 122 14.20 3.89 1.22
CA LEU A 122 13.80 4.41 -0.10
C LEU A 122 14.71 3.90 -1.22
N ILE A 123 16.02 3.91 -1.01
CA ILE A 123 17.00 3.40 -2.00
C ILE A 123 16.79 1.89 -2.22
N VAL A 124 16.67 1.12 -1.13
CA VAL A 124 16.48 -0.33 -1.20
C VAL A 124 15.19 -0.67 -1.96
N VAL A 125 14.07 -0.01 -1.64
CA VAL A 125 12.79 -0.24 -2.33
C VAL A 125 12.87 0.16 -3.80
N ALA A 126 13.52 1.29 -4.13
CA ALA A 126 13.71 1.70 -5.52
C ALA A 126 14.52 0.67 -6.32
N VAL A 127 15.59 0.11 -5.74
CA VAL A 127 16.38 -0.98 -6.35
C VAL A 127 15.53 -2.23 -6.51
N LEU A 128 14.78 -2.64 -5.48
CA LEU A 128 13.89 -3.81 -5.55
C LEU A 128 12.83 -3.65 -6.64
N MET A 129 12.23 -2.47 -6.78
CA MET A 129 11.29 -2.16 -7.86
C MET A 129 11.95 -2.29 -9.24
N GLY A 130 13.15 -1.73 -9.42
CA GLY A 130 13.89 -1.84 -10.68
C GLY A 130 14.27 -3.28 -11.03
N VAL A 131 14.65 -4.08 -10.04
CA VAL A 131 14.91 -5.52 -10.20
C VAL A 131 13.62 -6.27 -10.53
N GLY A 132 12.53 -5.99 -9.81
CA GLY A 132 11.22 -6.60 -10.02
C GLY A 132 10.69 -6.35 -11.43
N GLU A 133 10.83 -5.12 -11.91
CA GLU A 133 10.48 -4.73 -13.28
C GLU A 133 11.29 -5.51 -14.32
N LYS A 134 12.60 -5.66 -14.11
CA LYS A 134 13.48 -6.36 -15.06
C LYS A 134 13.25 -7.88 -15.10
N LEU A 135 12.88 -8.48 -13.97
CA LEU A 135 12.67 -9.93 -13.84
C LEU A 135 11.23 -10.36 -14.13
N SER A 136 10.27 -9.43 -14.10
CA SER A 136 8.87 -9.76 -14.30
C SER A 136 8.57 -10.21 -15.72
N ARG A 137 7.72 -11.23 -15.83
CA ARG A 137 7.20 -11.70 -17.13
C ARG A 137 6.00 -10.86 -17.61
N HIS A 138 5.31 -10.17 -16.70
CA HIS A 138 4.10 -9.38 -16.97
C HIS A 138 3.00 -10.13 -17.75
N LEU A 139 2.76 -11.41 -17.46
CA LEU A 139 1.84 -12.24 -18.25
C LEU A 139 0.47 -12.44 -17.59
N ARG A 140 0.40 -12.42 -16.25
CA ARG A 140 -0.80 -12.83 -15.51
C ARG A 140 -1.70 -11.64 -15.20
N ALA A 141 -2.96 -11.70 -15.61
CA ALA A 141 -3.97 -10.68 -15.36
C ALA A 141 -4.70 -10.90 -14.02
N LEU A 142 -5.55 -9.95 -13.63
CA LEU A 142 -6.28 -9.97 -12.35
C LEU A 142 -7.08 -11.26 -12.06
N PRO A 143 -7.75 -11.90 -13.03
CA PRO A 143 -8.45 -13.17 -12.78
C PRO A 143 -7.52 -14.35 -12.48
N GLU A 144 -6.24 -14.25 -12.83
CA GLU A 144 -5.22 -15.29 -12.64
C GLU A 144 -4.47 -15.16 -11.30
N VAL A 145 -4.82 -14.18 -10.48
CA VAL A 145 -4.27 -14.03 -9.13
C VAL A 145 -4.68 -15.25 -8.30
N THR A 146 -3.69 -15.88 -7.66
CA THR A 146 -3.89 -17.07 -6.84
C THR A 146 -3.79 -16.74 -5.35
N LEU A 147 -4.23 -17.67 -4.50
CA LEU A 147 -4.03 -17.58 -3.05
C LEU A 147 -2.55 -17.44 -2.66
N ARG A 148 -1.66 -18.14 -3.37
CA ARG A 148 -0.21 -18.05 -3.14
C ARG A 148 0.28 -16.63 -3.39
N ASP A 149 -0.19 -16.00 -4.48
CA ASP A 149 0.18 -14.63 -4.81
C ASP A 149 -0.26 -13.67 -3.71
N ALA A 150 -1.52 -13.80 -3.25
CA ALA A 150 -2.07 -12.97 -2.18
C ALA A 150 -1.28 -13.07 -0.86
N LEU A 151 -0.89 -14.29 -0.46
CA LEU A 151 -0.11 -14.50 0.76
C LEU A 151 1.32 -13.95 0.64
N VAL A 152 1.98 -14.14 -0.50
CA VAL A 152 3.33 -13.60 -0.74
C VAL A 152 3.31 -12.07 -0.75
N ILE A 153 2.32 -11.46 -1.42
CA ILE A 153 2.14 -10.01 -1.40
C ILE A 153 1.83 -9.52 0.02
N GLY A 154 1.01 -10.25 0.78
CA GLY A 154 0.71 -9.91 2.17
C GLY A 154 1.94 -9.96 3.10
N VAL A 155 2.80 -10.96 2.93
CA VAL A 155 4.09 -11.02 3.66
C VAL A 155 5.00 -9.88 3.23
N ALA A 156 5.06 -9.55 1.94
CA ALA A 156 5.81 -8.39 1.46
C ALA A 156 5.25 -7.08 2.06
N GLN A 157 3.94 -6.96 2.23
CA GLN A 157 3.29 -5.83 2.87
C GLN A 157 3.72 -5.66 4.33
N ALA A 158 4.01 -6.74 5.07
CA ALA A 158 4.50 -6.64 6.44
C ALA A 158 5.85 -5.89 6.53
N ILE A 159 6.66 -5.95 5.47
CA ILE A 159 7.93 -5.20 5.38
C ILE A 159 7.66 -3.68 5.28
N ALA A 160 6.49 -3.27 4.80
CA ALA A 160 6.09 -1.86 4.68
C ALA A 160 5.92 -1.15 6.04
N LEU A 161 5.98 -1.88 7.15
CA LEU A 161 6.01 -1.31 8.49
C LEU A 161 7.32 -0.57 8.79
N ILE A 162 8.40 -0.87 8.05
CA ILE A 162 9.66 -0.13 8.15
C ILE A 162 9.45 1.27 7.52
N PRO A 163 9.62 2.37 8.28
CA PRO A 163 9.51 3.73 7.75
C PRO A 163 10.43 3.94 6.55
N GLY A 164 9.86 4.49 5.47
CA GLY A 164 10.56 4.66 4.18
C GLY A 164 10.37 3.50 3.20
N VAL A 165 9.89 2.34 3.66
CA VAL A 165 9.40 1.31 2.74
C VAL A 165 8.03 1.72 2.22
N SER A 166 7.91 1.90 0.91
CA SER A 166 6.61 2.19 0.29
C SER A 166 5.73 0.94 0.31
N ARG A 167 4.55 1.01 0.93
CA ARG A 167 3.58 -0.11 0.91
C ARG A 167 3.26 -0.52 -0.51
N SER A 168 2.79 0.42 -1.32
CA SER A 168 2.49 0.21 -2.74
C SER A 168 3.73 -0.25 -3.52
N GLY A 169 4.91 0.27 -3.19
CA GLY A 169 6.16 -0.15 -3.84
C GLY A 169 6.50 -1.61 -3.59
N ILE A 170 6.46 -2.07 -2.33
CA ILE A 170 6.86 -3.44 -1.99
C ILE A 170 5.83 -4.49 -2.43
N THR A 171 4.53 -4.18 -2.34
CA THR A 171 3.45 -5.07 -2.80
C THR A 171 3.40 -5.16 -4.32
N MET A 172 3.52 -4.04 -5.04
CA MET A 172 3.60 -4.06 -6.50
C MET A 172 4.84 -4.81 -6.96
N THR A 173 6.01 -4.61 -6.33
CA THR A 173 7.24 -5.34 -6.65
C THR A 173 7.07 -6.84 -6.44
N ALA A 174 6.46 -7.26 -5.32
CA ALA A 174 6.16 -8.67 -5.09
C ALA A 174 5.22 -9.24 -6.16
N GLY A 175 4.16 -8.50 -6.52
CA GLY A 175 3.26 -8.88 -7.62
C GLY A 175 3.97 -9.01 -8.96
N LEU A 176 4.88 -8.08 -9.29
CA LEU A 176 5.70 -8.13 -10.49
C LEU A 176 6.63 -9.35 -10.51
N LEU A 177 7.30 -9.67 -9.40
CA LEU A 177 8.16 -10.85 -9.28
C LEU A 177 7.38 -12.16 -9.40
N LEU A 178 6.11 -12.16 -9.01
CA LEU A 178 5.18 -13.26 -9.25
C LEU A 178 4.74 -13.33 -10.73
N GLY A 179 5.04 -12.34 -11.56
CA GLY A 179 4.72 -12.32 -12.99
C GLY A 179 3.35 -11.72 -13.31
N LEU A 180 2.75 -10.99 -12.37
CA LEU A 180 1.53 -10.21 -12.62
C LEU A 180 1.85 -9.04 -13.57
N THR A 181 0.86 -8.60 -14.35
CA THR A 181 0.96 -7.35 -15.10
C THR A 181 1.04 -6.15 -14.16
N ARG A 182 1.63 -5.03 -14.62
CA ARG A 182 1.72 -3.78 -13.82
C ARG A 182 0.37 -3.32 -13.30
N THR A 183 -0.66 -3.37 -14.15
CA THR A 183 -2.03 -3.00 -13.80
C THR A 183 -2.63 -3.94 -12.75
N THR A 184 -2.35 -5.24 -12.84
CA THR A 184 -2.83 -6.23 -11.87
C THR A 184 -2.14 -6.07 -10.52
N ALA A 185 -0.81 -5.94 -10.51
CA ALA A 185 -0.04 -5.71 -9.30
C ALA A 185 -0.46 -4.40 -8.61
N ALA A 186 -0.67 -3.33 -9.39
CA ALA A 186 -1.11 -2.04 -8.87
C ALA A 186 -2.56 -2.03 -8.37
N ARG A 187 -3.45 -2.83 -8.97
CA ARG A 187 -4.86 -2.91 -8.58
C ARG A 187 -5.09 -3.84 -7.39
N PHE A 188 -4.21 -4.83 -7.19
CA PHE A 188 -4.24 -5.71 -6.02
C PHE A 188 -3.58 -5.06 -4.79
N SER A 189 -2.54 -4.26 -5.02
CA SER A 189 -1.90 -3.42 -4.00
C SER A 189 -2.84 -2.34 -3.48
#